data_AF-A0A955SDA4-F1
#
_entry.id   AF-A0A955SDA4-F1
#
_cell.length_a   1.000
_cell.length_b   1.000
_cell.length_c   1.000
_cell.angle_alpha   90.00
_cell.angle_beta   90.00
_cell.angle_gamma   90.00
#
_symmetry.space_group_name_H-M   'P 1'
#
loop_
_entity.id
_entity.type
_entity.pdbx_description
1 polymer ?
#
loop_
_entity_poly.entity_id
_entity_poly.type
_entity_poly.pdbx_seq_one_letter_code
_entity_poly.pdbx_strand_id
1 'polypeptide(L)' 'MRTREELLERIVSDPNVCFGKPVIRGTRIWVSLILDLMSGGMTVEEVLAEYPQLK' A
#
# COMPACT_ATOMS: atom_id res chain seq x y z
N MET A 1 -11.22 11.46 -11.72
CA MET A 1 -9.80 11.23 -11.37
C MET A 1 -9.62 11.66 -9.93
N ARG A 2 -8.92 10.87 -9.11
CA ARG A 2 -8.58 11.31 -7.75
C ARG A 2 -7.45 12.33 -7.80
N THR A 3 -7.43 13.28 -6.87
CA THR A 3 -6.32 14.22 -6.72
C THR A 3 -5.11 13.52 -6.08
N ARG A 4 -3.94 14.15 -6.15
CA ARG A 4 -2.74 13.63 -5.48
C ARG A 4 -2.94 13.58 -3.98
N GLU A 5 -3.61 14.57 -3.43
CA GLU A 5 -3.91 14.72 -2.01
C GLU A 5 -4.78 13.55 -1.53
N GLU A 6 -5.87 13.24 -2.25
CA GLU A 6 -6.76 12.11 -1.95
C GLU A 6 -6.03 10.75 -2.01
N LEU A 7 -5.04 10.59 -2.89
CA LEU A 7 -4.23 9.36 -2.94
C LEU A 7 -3.26 9.25 -1.76
N LEU A 8 -2.64 10.37 -1.35
CA LEU A 8 -1.72 10.40 -0.22
C LEU A 8 -2.42 10.12 1.11
N GLU A 9 -3.70 10.47 1.25
CA GLU A 9 -4.49 10.14 2.44
C GLU A 9 -4.54 8.64 2.73
N ARG A 10 -4.43 7.77 1.71
CA ARG A 10 -4.41 6.31 1.89
C ARG A 10 -3.10 5.78 2.48
N ILE A 11 -2.05 6.60 2.61
CA ILE A 11 -0.75 6.19 3.13
C ILE A 11 -0.50 6.81 4.51
N VAL A 12 0.05 6.01 5.42
CA VAL A 12 0.47 6.45 6.76
C VAL A 12 1.95 6.18 6.95
N SER A 13 2.66 7.14 7.53
CA SER A 13 4.03 6.98 8.04
C SER A 13 4.03 7.48 9.47
N ASP A 14 4.15 6.55 10.42
CA ASP A 14 4.18 6.82 11.86
C ASP A 14 5.36 6.04 12.45
N PRO A 15 6.32 6.67 13.15
CA PRO A 15 7.45 5.97 13.78
C PRO A 15 7.04 4.78 14.65
N ASN A 16 5.85 4.82 15.26
CA ASN A 16 5.30 3.75 16.11
C ASN A 16 4.69 2.59 15.30
N VAL A 17 4.48 2.77 13.99
CA VAL A 17 3.93 1.77 13.07
C VAL A 17 4.99 1.36 12.06
N CYS A 18 5.43 0.11 12.11
CA CYS A 18 6.41 -0.44 11.15
C CYS A 18 7.67 0.43 11.00
N PHE A 19 8.15 1.02 12.11
CA PHE A 19 9.35 1.85 12.16
C PHE A 19 9.29 3.11 11.27
N GLY A 20 8.10 3.69 11.08
CA GLY A 20 7.93 4.86 10.23
C GLY A 20 7.90 4.56 8.74
N LYS A 21 8.03 3.30 8.33
CA LYS A 21 7.91 2.94 6.91
C LYS A 21 6.49 3.25 6.40
N PRO A 22 6.34 3.78 5.17
CA PRO A 22 5.03 4.00 4.58
C PRO A 22 4.21 2.72 4.49
N VAL A 23 3.03 2.74 5.08
CA VAL A 23 2.06 1.64 5.05
C VAL A 23 0.73 2.10 4.48
N ILE A 24 -0.04 1.18 3.93
CA ILE A 24 -1.40 1.47 3.50
C ILE A 24 -2.28 1.60 4.75
N ARG A 25 -3.00 2.72 4.88
CA ARG A 25 -3.80 3.08 6.04
C ARG A 25 -4.76 1.95 6.43
N GLY A 26 -4.85 1.67 7.73
CA GLY A 26 -5.69 0.59 8.26
C GLY A 26 -5.11 -0.80 8.10
N THR A 27 -3.88 -0.92 7.58
CA THR A 27 -3.18 -2.19 7.41
C THR A 27 -1.77 -2.12 7.99
N ARG A 28 -1.07 -3.26 8.01
CA ARG A 28 0.39 -3.33 8.22
C ARG A 28 1.14 -3.70 6.94
N ILE A 29 0.55 -3.43 5.78
CA ILE A 29 1.12 -3.70 4.47
C ILE A 29 1.97 -2.51 4.05
N TRP A 30 3.25 -2.77 3.80
CA TRP A 30 4.18 -1.75 3.35
C TRP A 30 3.91 -1.39 1.89
N VAL A 31 4.03 -0.10 1.58
CA VAL A 31 3.92 0.36 0.19
C VAL A 31 5.00 -0.30 -0.68
N SER A 32 6.21 -0.47 -0.14
CA SER A 32 7.31 -1.12 -0.85
C SER A 32 6.98 -2.56 -1.26
N LEU A 33 6.31 -3.34 -0.40
CA LEU A 33 5.93 -4.71 -0.72
C LEU A 33 5.05 -4.76 -1.98
N ILE A 34 4.07 -3.86 -2.08
CA ILE A 34 3.18 -3.80 -3.25
C ILE A 34 3.96 -3.44 -4.51
N LEU A 35 4.87 -2.46 -4.41
CA LEU A 35 5.75 -2.08 -5.51
C LEU A 35 6.68 -3.23 -5.93
N ASP A 36 7.22 -3.97 -4.97
CA ASP A 36 8.10 -5.12 -5.22
C ASP A 36 7.35 -6.23 -5.95
N LEU A 37 6.13 -6.58 -5.51
CA LEU A 37 5.27 -7.58 -6.17
C LEU A 37 4.93 -7.18 -7.60
N MET A 38 4.54 -5.92 -7.80
CA MET A 38 4.25 -5.40 -9.14
C MET A 38 5.50 -5.38 -10.03
N SER A 39 6.66 -5.02 -9.47
CA SER A 39 7.94 -5.05 -10.19
C SER A 39 8.36 -6.48 -10.55
N GLY A 40 7.94 -7.46 -9.74
CA GLY A 40 8.10 -8.89 -9.98
C GLY A 40 7.12 -9.47 -11.02
N GLY A 41 6.24 -8.65 -11.59
CA GLY A 41 5.30 -9.04 -12.64
C GLY A 41 3.89 -9.38 -12.16
N MET A 42 3.60 -9.23 -10.86
CA MET A 42 2.24 -9.44 -10.34
C MET A 42 1.31 -8.31 -10.80
N THR A 43 0.15 -8.68 -11.34
CA THR A 43 -0.90 -7.73 -11.75
C THR A 43 -1.60 -7.13 -10.53
N VAL A 44 -2.30 -6.01 -10.74
CA VAL A 44 -3.09 -5.37 -9.67
C VAL A 44 -4.19 -6.31 -9.17
N GLU A 45 -4.81 -7.06 -10.08
CA GLU A 45 -5.86 -8.03 -9.78
C GLU A 45 -5.36 -9.15 -8.87
N GLU A 46 -4.16 -9.69 -9.14
CA GLU A 46 -3.52 -10.70 -8.31
C GLU A 46 -3.13 -10.14 -6.93
N VAL A 47 -2.57 -8.93 -6.89
CA VAL A 47 -2.27 -8.25 -5.62
C VAL A 47 -3.54 -8.05 -4.77
N LEU A 48 -4.66 -7.66 -5.39
CA LEU A 48 -5.93 -7.48 -4.68
C LEU A 48 -6.61 -8.80 -4.30
N ALA A 49 -6.29 -9.90 -4.99
CA ALA A 49 -6.73 -11.24 -4.60
C ALA A 49 -5.96 -11.73 -3.36
N GLU A 50 -4.65 -11.48 -3.31
CA GLU A 50 -3.78 -11.84 -2.19
C GLU A 50 -4.03 -10.94 -0.96
N TYR A 51 -4.26 -9.64 -1.19
CA TYR A 51 -4.50 -8.64 -0.15
C TYR A 51 -5.87 -7.96 -0.31
N PRO A 52 -6.98 -8.68 -0.04
CA PRO A 52 -8.34 -8.17 -0.22
C PRO A 52 -8.66 -6.93 0.62
N GLN A 53 -7.93 -6.70 1.72
CA GLN A 53 -8.02 -5.51 2.57
C GLN A 53 -7.56 -4.21 1.90
N LEU A 54 -6.95 -4.28 0.71
CA LEU A 54 -6.46 -3.10 -0.01
C LEU A 54 -7.53 -2.42 -0.87
N LYS A 55 -8.73 -3.01 -0.99
CA LYS A 55 -9.84 -2.44 -1.76
C LYS A 55 -10.30 -1.11 -1.15
#